data_AF-A0A0D8B6F9-F1
#
_entry.id   AF-A0A0D8B6F9-F1
#
_cell.length_a   1.000
_cell.length_b   1.000
_cell.length_c   1.000
_cell.angle_alpha   90.00
_cell.angle_beta   90.00
_cell.angle_gamma   90.00
#
_symmetry.space_group_name_H-M   'P 1'
#
loop_
_entity.id
_entity.type
_entity.pdbx_description
1 polymer ?
#
loop_
_entity_poly.entity_id
_entity_poly.type
_entity_poly.pdbx_seq_one_letter_code
_entity_poly.pdbx_strand_id
1 'polypeptide(L)'
;MLRAAVEREFEIIGEALNQLSRVAPEIAAAIPELPRIVAFRNILIHGYATVDDALVWQVLTEKLPELERVIRGILDTTTRPH
;
A
#
# COMPACT_ATOMS: atom_id res chain seq x y z
N MET A 1 14.56 14.49 -6.47
CA MET A 1 13.26 14.51 -7.19
C MET A 1 12.52 13.18 -7.11
N LEU A 2 13.19 12.03 -7.31
CA LEU A 2 12.54 10.71 -7.21
C LEU A 2 11.92 10.43 -5.83
N ARG A 3 12.64 10.77 -4.75
CA ARG A 3 12.21 10.57 -3.37
C ARG A 3 10.87 11.23 -3.03
N ALA A 4 10.69 12.50 -3.38
CA ALA A 4 9.45 13.24 -3.11
C ALA A 4 8.25 12.66 -3.88
N ALA A 5 8.47 12.13 -5.09
CA ALA A 5 7.42 11.46 -5.84
C ALA A 5 7.03 10.14 -5.16
N VAL A 6 8.01 9.33 -4.74
CA VAL A 6 7.77 8.08 -4.01
C VAL A 6 7.01 8.33 -2.70
N GLU A 7 7.44 9.31 -1.91
CA GLU A 7 6.76 9.71 -0.67
C GLU A 7 5.30 10.11 -0.92
N ARG A 8 5.04 10.90 -1.97
CA ARG A 8 3.70 11.36 -2.34
C ARG A 8 2.78 10.21 -2.77
N GLU A 9 3.26 9.32 -3.63
CA GLU A 9 2.49 8.15 -4.08
C GLU A 9 2.15 7.23 -2.91
N PHE A 10 3.09 7.04 -1.98
CA PHE A 10 2.84 6.25 -0.77
C PHE A 10 1.82 6.87 0.17
N GLU A 11 1.86 8.19 0.29
CA GLU A 11 0.89 8.91 1.08
C GLU A 11 -0.53 8.65 0.56
N ILE A 12 -0.70 8.73 -0.76
CA ILE A 12 -1.97 8.48 -1.47
C ILE A 12 -2.41 7.02 -1.29
N ILE A 13 -1.53 6.05 -1.53
CA ILE A 13 -1.85 4.61 -1.39
C ILE A 13 -2.22 4.30 0.07
N GLY A 14 -1.44 4.79 1.03
CA GLY A 14 -1.68 4.57 2.45
C GLY A 14 -3.01 5.19 2.91
N GLU A 15 -3.33 6.39 2.44
CA GLU A 15 -4.59 7.04 2.75
C GLU A 15 -5.79 6.30 2.13
N ALA A 16 -5.66 5.83 0.88
CA ALA A 16 -6.68 5.03 0.22
C ALA A 16 -6.95 3.71 0.97
N LEU A 17 -5.90 2.99 1.39
CA LEU A 17 -6.03 1.76 2.18
C LEU A 17 -6.62 2.01 3.58
N ASN A 18 -6.27 3.13 4.21
CA ASN A 18 -6.84 3.54 5.48
C ASN A 18 -8.34 3.88 5.34
N GLN A 19 -8.73 4.58 4.28
CA GLN A 19 -10.15 4.82 3.98
C GLN A 19 -10.90 3.52 3.67
N LEU A 20 -10.30 2.62 2.89
CA LEU A 20 -10.88 1.30 2.60
C LEU A 20 -11.15 0.53 3.88
N SER A 21 -10.22 0.54 4.83
CA SER A 21 -10.38 -0.10 6.15
C SER A 21 -11.55 0.46 6.96
N ARG A 22 -11.96 1.72 6.71
CA ARG A 22 -13.09 2.37 7.38
C ARG A 22 -14.42 2.13 6.67
N VAL A 23 -14.40 2.10 5.33
CA VAL A 23 -15.61 2.02 4.50
C VAL A 23 -16.02 0.56 4.22
N ALA A 24 -15.05 -0.33 4.04
CA ALA A 24 -15.27 -1.75 3.74
C ALA A 24 -14.24 -2.62 4.50
N PRO A 25 -14.38 -2.75 5.83
CA PRO A 25 -13.42 -3.47 6.68
C PRO A 25 -13.26 -4.95 6.28
N GLU A 26 -14.32 -5.59 5.78
CA GLU A 26 -14.31 -6.95 5.25
C GLU A 26 -13.45 -7.10 3.98
N ILE A 27 -13.43 -6.09 3.11
CA ILE A 27 -12.56 -6.04 1.93
C ILE A 27 -11.12 -5.76 2.35
N ALA A 28 -10.92 -4.84 3.29
CA ALA A 28 -9.60 -4.54 3.83
C ALA A 28 -8.96 -5.76 4.51
N ALA A 29 -9.75 -6.58 5.21
CA ALA A 29 -9.30 -7.83 5.81
C ALA A 29 -8.88 -8.89 4.77
N ALA A 30 -9.41 -8.81 3.54
CA ALA A 30 -9.01 -9.67 2.44
C ALA A 30 -7.66 -9.26 1.81
N ILE A 31 -7.14 -8.07 2.13
CA ILE A 31 -5.83 -7.60 1.64
C ILE A 31 -4.73 -8.09 2.61
N PRO A 32 -3.87 -9.03 2.19
CA PRO A 32 -2.78 -9.50 3.01
C PRO A 32 -1.81 -8.37 3.33
N GLU A 33 -1.31 -8.34 4.55
CA GLU A 33 -0.31 -7.37 5.02
C GLU A 33 -0.73 -5.89 4.94
N LEU A 34 -2.02 -5.57 4.77
CA LEU A 34 -2.52 -4.19 4.75
C LEU A 34 -2.06 -3.35 5.96
N PRO A 35 -2.11 -3.84 7.22
CA PRO A 35 -1.59 -3.10 8.36
C PRO A 35 -0.09 -2.82 8.26
N ARG A 36 0.65 -3.72 7.61
CA ARG A 36 2.09 -3.65 7.41
C ARG A 36 2.45 -2.60 6.35
N ILE A 37 1.65 -2.49 5.28
CA ILE A 37 1.77 -1.45 4.24
C ILE A 37 1.48 -0.07 4.84
N VAL A 38 0.44 0.06 5.67
CA VAL A 38 0.13 1.31 6.39
C VAL A 38 1.24 1.67 7.39
N ALA A 39 1.78 0.69 8.11
CA ALA A 39 2.92 0.91 9.01
C ALA A 39 4.18 1.34 8.24
N PHE A 40 4.44 0.78 7.06
CA PHE A 40 5.55 1.17 6.20
C PHE A 40 5.43 2.63 5.75
N ARG A 41 4.23 3.10 5.39
CA ARG A 41 3.97 4.54 5.11
C ARG A 41 4.38 5.42 6.28
N ASN A 42 4.11 5.03 7.53
CA ASN A 42 4.54 5.81 8.70
C ASN A 42 6.06 5.82 8.86
N ILE A 43 6.75 4.73 8.52
CA ILE A 43 8.21 4.65 8.52
C ILE A 43 8.80 5.52 7.39
N LEU A 44 8.18 5.55 6.22
CA LEU A 44 8.62 6.42 5.11
C LEU A 44 8.41 7.90 5.39
N ILE A 45 7.38 8.27 6.16
CA ILE A 45 7.13 9.67 6.48
C ILE A 45 8.03 10.16 7.63
N HIS A 46 8.29 9.30 8.64
CA HIS A 46 9.04 9.70 9.83
C HIS A 46 10.50 9.25 9.87
N GLY A 47 10.84 8.17 9.17
CA GLY A 47 12.14 7.48 9.25
C GLY A 47 12.96 7.49 7.97
N TYR A 48 12.46 8.01 6.84
CA TYR A 48 13.19 7.99 5.56
C TYR A 48 14.52 8.77 5.59
N ALA A 49 14.71 9.70 6.54
CA ALA A 49 16.01 10.34 6.73
C ALA A 49 17.11 9.40 7.27
N THR A 50 16.73 8.28 7.89
CA THR A 50 17.63 7.31 8.53
C THR A 50 17.54 5.90 7.95
N VAL A 51 16.55 5.62 7.10
CA VAL A 51 16.36 4.33 6.43
C VAL A 51 17.06 4.33 5.07
N ASP A 52 17.67 3.20 4.71
CA ASP A 52 18.37 3.00 3.44
C ASP A 52 17.38 3.03 2.25
N ASP A 53 17.59 3.97 1.33
CA ASP A 53 16.82 4.15 0.10
C ASP A 53 16.77 2.85 -0.74
N ALA A 54 17.84 2.05 -0.74
CA ALA A 54 17.89 0.80 -1.49
C ALA A 54 16.98 -0.27 -0.87
N LEU A 55 16.91 -0.32 0.46
CA LEU A 55 16.00 -1.21 1.17
C LEU A 55 14.55 -0.81 0.94
N VAL A 56 14.27 0.50 0.97
CA VAL A 56 12.94 1.04 0.65
C VAL A 56 12.56 0.67 -0.78
N TRP A 57 13.45 0.86 -1.74
CA TRP A 57 13.23 0.52 -3.15
C TRP A 57 13.01 -0.98 -3.36
N GLN A 58 13.74 -1.83 -2.64
CA GLN A 58 13.55 -3.28 -2.72
C GLN A 58 12.15 -3.68 -2.23
N VAL A 59 11.78 -3.24 -1.02
CA VAL A 59 10.45 -3.52 -0.44
C VAL A 59 9.35 -3.01 -1.38
N LEU A 60 9.53 -1.83 -1.95
CA LEU A 60 8.67 -1.26 -2.98
C LEU A 60 8.46 -2.21 -4.16
N THR A 61 9.55 -2.61 -4.82
CA THR A 61 9.49 -3.44 -6.02
C THR A 61 8.95 -4.85 -5.76
N GLU A 62 9.10 -5.36 -4.55
CA GLU A 62 8.59 -6.70 -4.18
C GLU A 62 7.13 -6.66 -3.72
N LYS A 63 6.71 -5.62 -2.98
CA LYS A 63 5.39 -5.57 -2.33
C LYS A 63 4.31 -4.87 -3.13
N LEU A 64 4.65 -3.88 -3.96
CA LEU A 64 3.67 -3.22 -4.83
C LEU A 64 2.98 -4.19 -5.80
N PRO A 65 3.70 -5.08 -6.52
CA PRO A 65 3.07 -6.01 -7.45
C PRO A 65 2.15 -7.01 -6.75
N GLU A 66 2.48 -7.39 -5.50
CA GLU A 66 1.63 -8.24 -4.68
C GLU A 66 0.33 -7.52 -4.30
N LEU A 67 0.43 -6.28 -3.84
CA LEU A 67 -0.75 -5.45 -3.53
C LEU A 67 -1.63 -5.24 -4.76
N GLU A 68 -1.03 -4.90 -5.91
CA GLU A 68 -1.77 -4.71 -7.16
C GLU A 68 -2.54 -5.96 -7.56
N ARG A 69 -1.89 -7.12 -7.51
CA ARG A 69 -2.52 -8.42 -7.84
C ARG A 69 -3.70 -8.72 -6.91
N VAL A 70 -3.57 -8.45 -5.62
CA VAL A 70 -4.65 -8.65 -4.65
C VAL A 70 -5.83 -7.71 -4.94
N ILE A 71 -5.56 -6.41 -5.15
CA ILE A 71 -6.60 -5.43 -5.46
C ILE A 71 -7.31 -5.79 -6.76
N ARG A 72 -6.57 -6.19 -7.81
CA ARG A 72 -7.16 -6.65 -9.06
C ARG A 72 -8.05 -7.87 -8.85
N GLY A 73 -7.62 -8.85 -8.06
CA GLY A 73 -8.44 -10.00 -7.71
C GLY A 73 -9.75 -9.62 -7.02
N ILE A 74 -9.70 -8.68 -6.07
CA ILE A 74 -10.89 -8.14 -5.38
C ILE A 74 -11.83 -7.44 -6.37
N LEU A 75 -11.29 -6.59 -7.24
CA LEU A 75 -12.07 -5.89 -8.26
C LEU A 75 -12.74 -6.87 -9.23
N ASP A 76 -12.03 -7.89 -9.70
CA ASP A 76 -12.59 -8.90 -10.60
C ASP A 76 -13.71 -9.71 -9.93
N THR A 77 -13.60 -10.00 -8.63
CA THR A 77 -14.67 -10.66 -7.87
C THR A 77 -15.88 -9.76 -7.61
N THR A 78 -15.68 -8.44 -7.51
CA THR A 78 -16.76 -7.47 -7.27
C THR A 78 -17.48 -7.07 -8.57
N THR A 79 -16.79 -7.17 -9.72
CA THR A 79 -17.31 -6.77 -11.05
C THR A 79 -18.04 -7.90 -11.77
N ARG A 80 -18.06 -9.12 -11.21
CA ARG A 80 -18.94 -10.20 -11.67
C ARG A 80 -20.29 -10.10 -10.94
N PRO A 81 -21.35 -9.56 -11.57
CA PRO A 81 -22.69 -9.71 -11.03
C PRO A 81 -23.06 -11.19 -11.05
N HIS A 82 -23.52 -11.70 -9.91
CA HIS A 82 -24.35 -12.90 -9.84
C HIS A 82 -25.71 -12.65 -10.51
#